data_AF-A0A7R8WYT5-F1
#
_entry.id   AF-A0A7R8WYT5-F1
#
_cell.length_a   1.000
_cell.length_b   1.000
_cell.length_c   1.000
_cell.angle_alpha   90.00
_cell.angle_beta   90.00
_cell.angle_gamma   90.00
#
_symmetry.space_group_name_H-M   'P 1'
#
loop_
_entity.id
_entity.type
_entity.pdbx_description
1 polymer ?
#
loop_
_entity_poly.entity_id
_entity_poly.type
_entity_poly.pdbx_seq_one_letter_code
_entity_poly.pdbx_strand_id
1 'polypeptide(L)' 'MAGEMLGMKMIYMDAGSGAVQPISEEMISKVSEAIDVPLIVGGGIRDADQAWKAINAGADMII' A
#
# COMPACT_ATOMS: atom_id res chain seq x y z
N MET A 1 -3.87 -8.12 8.67
CA MET A 1 -4.36 -8.89 9.85
C MET A 1 -3.75 -8.47 11.19
N ALA A 2 -2.47 -8.69 11.50
CA ALA A 2 -1.96 -8.45 12.88
C ALA A 2 -2.19 -7.02 13.41
N GLY A 3 -1.87 -5.99 12.62
CA GLY A 3 -2.11 -4.60 13.02
C GLY A 3 -3.59 -4.31 13.29
N GLU A 4 -4.48 -4.77 12.41
CA GLU A 4 -5.93 -4.65 12.56
C GLU A 4 -6.45 -5.38 13.81
N MET A 5 -6.00 -6.61 14.07
CA MET A 5 -6.38 -7.38 15.27
C MET A 5 -5.89 -6.71 16.56
N LEU A 6 -4.82 -5.93 16.49
CA LEU A 6 -4.32 -5.08 17.58
C LEU A 6 -5.10 -3.75 17.70
N GLY A 7 -6.16 -3.56 16.92
CA GLY A 7 -7.03 -2.39 16.95
C GLY A 7 -6.54 -1.20 16.15
N MET A 8 -5.47 -1.34 15.36
CA MET A 8 -5.00 -0.28 14.46
C MET A 8 -6.08 0.05 13.43
N LYS A 9 -6.22 1.33 13.11
CA LYS A 9 -7.29 1.84 12.24
C LYS A 9 -6.87 2.05 10.79
N MET A 10 -5.62 1.72 10.47
CA MET A 10 -5.00 1.86 9.16
C MET A 10 -3.72 1.03 9.11
N ILE A 11 -3.30 0.65 7.92
CA ILE A 11 -2.03 -0.04 7.64
C ILE A 11 -1.22 0.80 6.67
N TYR A 12 0.09 0.94 6.93
CA TYR A 12 1.04 1.61 6.03
C TYR A 12 2.07 0.60 5.53
N MET A 13 2.19 0.46 4.21
CA MET A 13 3.22 -0.34 3.55
C MET A 13 4.28 0.57 2.95
N ASP A 14 5.51 0.46 3.46
CA ASP A 14 6.65 1.29 3.07
C ASP A 14 7.67 0.49 2.25
N ALA A 15 7.94 0.91 1.01
CA ALA A 15 9.10 0.41 0.25
C ALA A 15 10.41 1.11 0.66
N GLY A 16 10.32 2.21 1.41
CA GLY A 16 11.43 3.08 1.77
C GLY A 16 11.56 4.29 0.83
N SER A 17 12.01 5.41 1.39
CA SER A 17 12.25 6.63 0.62
C SER A 17 13.32 6.42 -0.45
N GLY A 18 13.02 6.84 -1.68
CA GLY A 18 13.93 6.69 -2.81
C GLY A 18 14.06 5.25 -3.33
N ALA A 19 13.26 4.30 -2.84
CA ALA A 19 13.25 2.92 -3.35
C ALA A 19 13.19 2.89 -4.88
N VAL A 20 14.02 2.06 -5.51
CA VAL A 20 14.05 1.97 -6.98
C VAL A 20 12.74 1.35 -7.49
N GLN A 21 12.22 0.37 -6.76
CA GLN A 21 10.95 -0.29 -7.06
C GLN A 21 9.95 0.02 -5.95
N PRO A 22 8.72 0.43 -6.28
CA PRO A 22 7.64 0.53 -5.29
C PRO A 22 7.19 -0.88 -4.87
N ILE A 23 6.30 -0.95 -3.88
CA ILE A 23 5.65 -2.22 -3.55
C ILE A 23 4.88 -2.76 -4.77
N SER A 24 4.96 -4.07 -5.01
CA SER A 24 4.30 -4.70 -6.16
C SER A 24 2.78 -4.68 -6.05
N GLU A 25 2.10 -4.55 -7.18
CA GLU A 25 0.63 -4.61 -7.27
C GLU A 25 0.05 -5.90 -6.66
N GLU A 26 0.72 -7.04 -6.86
CA GLU A 26 0.32 -8.32 -6.27
C GLU A 26 0.33 -8.28 -4.72
N MET A 27 1.33 -7.63 -4.12
CA MET A 27 1.41 -7.53 -2.67
C MET A 27 0.34 -6.56 -2.13
N ILE A 28 0.11 -5.45 -2.82
CA ILE A 28 -0.95 -4.49 -2.47
C ILE A 28 -2.31 -5.19 -2.50
N SER A 29 -2.64 -5.88 -3.58
CA SER A 29 -3.90 -6.63 -3.73
C SER A 29 -4.08 -7.64 -2.62
N LYS A 30 -3.09 -8.51 -2.38
CA LYS A 30 -3.17 -9.53 -1.32
C LYS A 30 -3.35 -8.95 0.08
N VAL A 31 -2.74 -7.80 0.37
CA VAL A 31 -2.90 -7.15 1.68
C VAL A 31 -4.26 -6.48 1.78
N SER A 32 -4.70 -5.76 0.74
CA SER A 32 -6.00 -5.09 0.71
C SER A 32 -7.17 -6.07 0.86
N GLU A 33 -7.08 -7.26 0.28
CA GLU A 33 -8.07 -8.33 0.43
C GLU A 33 -8.08 -8.98 1.83
N ALA A 34 -7.02 -8.76 2.62
CA ALA A 34 -6.82 -9.40 3.92
C ALA A 34 -6.99 -8.46 5.12
N ILE A 35 -7.44 -7.22 4.90
CA ILE A 35 -7.71 -6.22 5.94
C ILE A 35 -9.00 -5.46 5.65
N ASP A 36 -9.72 -5.06 6.69
CA ASP A 36 -10.93 -4.22 6.58
C ASP A 36 -10.65 -2.74 6.94
N VAL A 37 -9.38 -2.39 7.18
CA VAL A 37 -8.94 -1.02 7.50
C VAL A 37 -8.16 -0.41 6.33
N PRO A 38 -8.17 0.94 6.17
CA PRO A 38 -7.50 1.59 5.05
C PRO A 38 -6.03 1.21 4.88
N LEU A 39 -5.63 0.98 3.63
CA LEU A 39 -4.28 0.68 3.20
C LEU A 39 -3.61 1.90 2.57
N ILE A 40 -2.50 2.34 3.15
CA ILE A 40 -1.64 3.37 2.58
C ILE A 40 -0.38 2.72 2.06
N VAL A 41 0.04 3.09 0.84
CA VAL A 41 1.26 2.62 0.21
C VAL A 41 2.18 3.79 -0.09
N GLY A 42 3.45 3.68 0.28
CA GLY A 42 4.45 4.68 -0.05
C GLY A 42 5.82 4.10 -0.33
N GLY A 43 6.68 4.97 -0.85
CA GLY A 43 8.05 4.61 -1.22
C GLY A 43 8.19 4.16 -2.68
N GLY A 44 9.09 4.83 -3.40
CA GLY A 44 9.45 4.48 -4.78
C GLY A 44 8.45 4.86 -5.88
N ILE A 45 7.31 5.47 -5.52
CA ILE A 45 6.31 6.00 -6.47
C ILE A 45 6.74 7.40 -6.93
N ARG A 46 6.94 7.58 -8.23
CA ARG A 46 7.55 8.79 -8.83
C ARG A 46 6.70 9.45 -9.91
N ASP A 47 5.69 8.75 -10.41
CA ASP A 47 4.83 9.22 -11.48
C ASP A 47 3.38 8.78 -11.30
N ALA A 48 2.50 9.37 -12.10
CA ALA A 48 1.06 9.14 -12.02
C ALA A 48 0.66 7.71 -12.42
N ASP A 49 1.40 7.04 -13.30
CA ASP A 49 1.11 5.67 -13.73
C ASP A 49 1.37 4.70 -12.57
N GLN A 50 2.49 4.87 -11.86
CA GLN A 50 2.81 4.10 -10.66
C GLN A 50 1.79 4.33 -9.55
N ALA A 51 1.38 5.57 -9.31
CA ALA A 51 0.34 5.89 -8.33
C ALA A 51 -1.01 5.26 -8.72
N TRP A 52 -1.37 5.32 -10.01
CA TRP A 52 -2.62 4.75 -10.51
C TRP A 52 -2.65 3.22 -10.39
N LYS A 53 -1.54 2.56 -10.70
CA LYS A 53 -1.37 1.11 -10.50
C LYS A 53 -1.55 0.70 -9.04
N ALA A 54 -0.92 1.44 -8.12
CA ALA A 54 -1.04 1.15 -6.69
C ALA A 54 -2.47 1.32 -6.17
N ILE A 55 -3.17 2.39 -6.56
CA ILE A 55 -4.59 2.59 -6.22
C ILE A 55 -5.45 1.47 -6.82
N ASN A 56 -5.27 1.14 -8.10
CA ASN A 56 -6.04 0.10 -8.78
C ASN A 56 -5.76 -1.30 -8.23
N ALA A 57 -4.60 -1.51 -7.61
CA ALA A 57 -4.24 -2.73 -6.91
C ALA A 57 -4.84 -2.84 -5.50
N GLY A 58 -5.47 -1.79 -4.96
CA GLY A 58 -6.16 -1.82 -3.67
C GLY A 58 -5.59 -0.89 -2.59
N ALA A 59 -4.70 0.04 -2.93
CA ALA A 59 -4.32 1.11 -2.01
C ALA A 59 -5.45 2.16 -1.93
N ASP A 60 -5.75 2.64 -0.72
CA ASP A 60 -6.69 3.75 -0.50
C ASP A 60 -6.00 5.12 -0.61
N MET A 61 -4.70 5.17 -0.33
CA MET A 61 -3.89 6.39 -0.34
C MET A 61 -2.44 6.11 -0.73
N ILE A 62 -1.82 7.06 -1.44
CA ILE A 62 -0.43 7.02 -1.88
C ILE A 62 0.38 8.13 -1.21
N ILE A 63 1.62 7.82 -0.77
CA ILE A 63 2.60 8.78 -0.22
C ILE A 63 3.90 8.77 -1.03
#